data_AF-A0A3P9JVQ2-F1
#
_entry.id   AF-A0A3P9JVQ2-F1
#
_cell.length_a   1.000
_cell.length_b   1.000
_cell.length_c   1.000
_cell.angle_alpha   90.00
_cell.angle_beta   90.00
_cell.angle_gamma   90.00
#
_symmetry.space_group_name_H-M   'P 1'
#
loop_
_entity.id
_entity.type
_entity.pdbx_description
1 polymer ?
#
loop_
_entity_poly.entity_id
_entity_poly.type
_entity_poly.pdbx_seq_one_letter_code
_entity_poly.pdbx_strand_id
1 'polypeptide(L)'
;MMSSSIGCTHGVPVEHLDYSYIEKCTDAKHLEKILRELRSGKEGFYPHLITFCESHLERLNPKSRALWRENPAATAASLPKDEWSQIVSEMKIWEEETKKSEASLKRHPVCDDSAPPVRGSKCFIPLNKVNSKLIPEEEKNTSKCAFPPEYPGCMKAEGHAACKGLCLALCEQKLLLANCEQDKGDEAFRTKDFEEAAANYSRSISVLPSVATYQSQAEAKINLKHWHRAMADCQHMLQLEPGNKNALLCRAAVYDHMGEFQMASEDLRAVLKDEPANAAATVSMSSAFDEKVSERPPDQQHDSRRLFIHEAGDEEGNSSQEKQPTGESAAPQQKVFSSLKLVCL
;
A
#
# COMPACT_ATOMS: atom_id res chain seq x y z
N MET A 1 44.24 -46.28 5.34
CA MET A 1 43.22 -46.96 4.51
C MET A 1 41.89 -46.33 4.87
N MET A 2 41.33 -45.54 3.95
CA MET A 2 40.09 -44.80 4.17
C MET A 2 38.90 -45.74 3.95
N SER A 3 38.24 -46.14 5.03
CA SER A 3 36.97 -46.87 4.96
C SER A 3 35.83 -45.88 5.16
N SER A 4 35.41 -45.24 4.06
CA SER A 4 34.20 -44.42 4.03
C SER A 4 33.14 -45.14 3.19
N SER A 5 32.48 -46.13 3.78
CA SER A 5 31.28 -46.73 3.21
C SER A 5 30.07 -45.94 3.68
N ILE A 6 29.80 -44.83 3.01
CA ILE A 6 28.54 -44.08 3.14
C ILE A 6 27.66 -44.51 1.98
N GLY A 7 26.51 -45.11 2.26
CA GLY A 7 25.52 -45.34 1.22
C GLY A 7 24.31 -46.14 1.64
N CYS A 8 23.44 -45.57 2.48
CA CYS A 8 21.99 -45.74 2.34
C CYS A 8 21.26 -44.70 3.18
N THR A 9 20.59 -43.75 2.53
CA THR A 9 20.03 -42.56 3.19
C THR A 9 18.80 -42.85 4.03
N HIS A 10 18.20 -44.03 3.89
CA HIS A 10 17.03 -44.45 4.65
C HIS A 10 17.31 -45.63 5.60
N GLY A 11 18.59 -45.94 5.85
CA GLY A 11 19.02 -46.95 6.83
C GLY A 11 18.84 -48.41 6.38
N VAL A 12 18.86 -48.68 5.07
CA VAL A 12 18.79 -50.04 4.51
C VAL A 12 20.22 -50.49 4.14
N PRO A 13 20.77 -51.57 4.70
CA PRO A 13 22.06 -52.09 4.24
C PRO A 13 22.00 -52.58 2.77
N VAL A 14 23.07 -52.38 2.01
CA VAL A 14 23.20 -52.85 0.60
C VAL A 14 22.93 -54.36 0.47
N GLU A 15 23.28 -55.13 1.49
CA GLU A 15 23.04 -56.59 1.56
C GLU A 15 21.55 -56.98 1.52
N HIS A 16 20.65 -56.05 1.86
CA HIS A 16 19.20 -56.29 1.84
C HIS A 16 18.58 -56.08 0.44
N LEU A 17 19.36 -55.62 -0.54
CA LEU A 17 18.94 -55.41 -1.93
C LEU A 17 19.22 -56.65 -2.79
N ASP A 18 18.93 -57.83 -2.24
CA ASP A 18 19.04 -59.11 -2.94
C ASP A 18 17.67 -59.80 -3.02
N TYR A 19 17.44 -60.53 -4.12
CA TYR A 19 16.22 -61.32 -4.35
C TYR A 19 15.95 -62.28 -3.19
N SER A 20 16.99 -62.96 -2.72
CA SER A 20 16.91 -63.95 -1.63
C SER A 20 16.47 -63.33 -0.31
N TYR A 21 16.83 -62.06 -0.08
CA TYR A 21 16.47 -61.32 1.13
C TYR A 21 15.04 -60.79 1.04
N ILE A 22 14.69 -60.17 -0.10
CA ILE A 22 13.35 -59.62 -0.35
C ILE A 22 12.28 -60.71 -0.25
N GLU A 23 12.54 -61.90 -0.79
CA GLU A 23 11.60 -63.03 -0.71
C GLU A 23 11.29 -63.47 0.74
N LYS A 24 12.31 -63.44 1.61
CA LYS A 24 12.19 -63.84 3.03
C LYS A 24 11.63 -62.72 3.92
N CYS A 25 11.61 -61.49 3.43
CA CYS A 25 11.14 -60.34 4.18
C CYS A 25 9.62 -60.38 4.39
N THR A 26 9.18 -60.33 5.66
CA THR A 26 7.76 -60.30 6.06
C THR A 26 7.27 -58.91 6.47
N ASP A 27 8.19 -57.97 6.72
CA ASP A 27 7.84 -56.61 7.13
C ASP A 27 7.57 -55.71 5.91
N ALA A 28 6.29 -55.40 5.70
CA ALA A 28 5.83 -54.52 4.64
C ALA A 28 6.46 -53.11 4.71
N LYS A 29 6.70 -52.56 5.91
CA LYS A 29 7.30 -51.22 6.05
C LYS A 29 8.77 -51.20 5.70
N HIS A 30 9.49 -52.29 5.98
CA HIS A 30 10.89 -52.44 5.57
C HIS A 30 10.99 -52.55 4.04
N LEU A 31 10.08 -53.30 3.43
CA LEU A 31 10.01 -53.45 1.98
C LEU A 31 9.66 -52.13 1.25
N GLU A 32 8.83 -51.26 1.83
CA GLU A 32 8.61 -49.90 1.34
C GLU A 32 9.90 -49.04 1.34
N LYS A 33 10.77 -49.21 2.35
CA LYS A 33 12.07 -48.52 2.40
C LYS A 33 13.02 -49.04 1.32
N ILE A 34 13.08 -50.36 1.14
CA ILE A 34 13.85 -51.01 0.06
C ILE A 34 13.39 -50.50 -1.30
N LEU A 35 12.07 -50.50 -1.57
CA LEU A 35 11.52 -50.04 -2.83
C LEU A 35 11.83 -48.55 -3.10
N ARG A 36 11.83 -47.71 -2.05
CA ARG A 36 12.21 -46.30 -2.17
C ARG A 36 13.70 -46.13 -2.51
N GLU A 37 14.59 -46.92 -1.92
CA GLU A 37 16.03 -46.87 -2.25
C GLU A 37 16.28 -47.36 -3.68
N LEU A 38 15.63 -48.44 -4.11
CA LEU A 38 15.73 -48.94 -5.49
C LEU A 38 15.23 -47.92 -6.52
N ARG A 39 14.12 -47.23 -6.25
CA ARG A 39 13.61 -46.15 -7.12
C ARG A 39 14.46 -44.89 -7.08
N SER A 40 15.22 -44.65 -6.01
CA SER A 40 16.11 -43.50 -5.89
C SER A 40 17.32 -43.58 -6.83
N GLY A 41 17.67 -44.78 -7.30
CA GLY A 41 18.77 -45.01 -8.24
C GLY A 41 20.17 -44.80 -7.68
N LYS A 42 20.32 -44.61 -6.36
CA LYS A 42 21.62 -44.33 -5.71
C LYS A 42 22.63 -45.47 -5.83
N GLU A 43 22.14 -46.71 -5.83
CA GLU A 43 22.97 -47.92 -5.91
C GLU A 43 23.02 -48.50 -7.32
N GLY A 44 22.31 -47.89 -8.28
CA GLY A 44 22.11 -48.40 -9.63
C GLY A 44 20.64 -48.60 -9.97
N PHE A 45 20.36 -48.78 -11.26
CA PHE A 45 19.01 -48.99 -11.78
C PHE A 45 18.76 -50.47 -12.03
N TYR A 46 17.93 -51.09 -11.20
CA TYR A 46 17.63 -52.52 -11.23
C TYR A 46 16.13 -52.77 -11.48
N PRO A 47 15.66 -52.68 -12.73
CA PRO A 47 14.23 -52.72 -13.04
C PRO A 47 13.55 -54.03 -12.62
N HIS A 48 14.22 -55.17 -12.80
CA HIS A 48 13.68 -56.47 -12.41
C HIS A 48 13.58 -56.66 -10.89
N LEU A 49 14.51 -56.08 -10.12
CA LEU A 49 14.49 -56.12 -8.67
C LEU A 49 13.40 -55.19 -8.10
N ILE A 50 13.20 -54.03 -8.73
CA ILE A 50 12.11 -53.10 -8.43
C ILE A 50 10.76 -53.80 -8.63
N THR A 51 10.53 -54.42 -9.79
CA THR A 51 9.26 -55.12 -10.06
C THR A 51 9.05 -56.29 -9.11
N PHE A 52 10.11 -57.01 -8.75
CA PHE A 52 10.03 -58.12 -7.78
C PHE A 52 9.64 -57.62 -6.38
N CYS A 53 10.23 -56.51 -5.93
CA CYS A 53 9.84 -55.86 -4.68
C CYS A 53 8.40 -55.36 -4.72
N GLU A 54 7.96 -54.76 -5.83
CA GLU A 54 6.58 -54.29 -6.02
C GLU A 54 5.58 -55.44 -5.91
N SER A 55 5.78 -56.54 -6.64
CA SER A 55 4.89 -57.71 -6.56
C SER A 55 4.88 -58.36 -5.18
N HIS A 56 6.03 -58.42 -4.51
CA HIS A 56 6.09 -58.95 -3.14
C HIS A 56 5.38 -58.03 -2.14
N LEU A 57 5.50 -56.70 -2.31
CA LEU A 57 4.81 -55.71 -1.50
C LEU A 57 3.31 -55.68 -1.78
N GLU A 58 2.85 -55.90 -3.02
CA GLU A 58 1.44 -56.05 -3.38
C GLU A 58 0.80 -57.24 -2.67
N ARG A 59 1.51 -58.37 -2.57
CA ARG A 59 1.05 -59.57 -1.86
C ARG A 59 0.90 -59.35 -0.35
N LEU A 60 1.78 -58.55 0.25
CA LEU A 60 1.75 -58.27 1.70
C LEU A 60 0.83 -57.09 2.05
N ASN A 61 0.86 -56.01 1.28
CA ASN A 61 0.09 -54.79 1.51
C ASN A 61 -0.25 -54.05 0.18
N PRO A 62 -1.41 -54.35 -0.44
CA PRO A 62 -1.81 -53.75 -1.72
C PRO A 62 -2.22 -52.27 -1.62
N LYS A 63 -2.43 -51.75 -0.40
CA LYS A 63 -2.81 -50.33 -0.17
C LYS A 63 -1.60 -49.47 0.22
N SER A 64 -0.39 -50.02 0.20
CA SER A 64 0.82 -49.27 0.53
C SER A 64 1.03 -48.11 -0.44
N ARG A 65 1.36 -46.93 0.10
CA ARG A 65 1.61 -45.71 -0.68
C ARG A 65 2.82 -45.87 -1.60
N ALA A 66 3.77 -46.73 -1.25
CA ALA A 66 4.95 -46.97 -2.08
C ALA A 66 4.62 -47.59 -3.44
N LEU A 67 3.48 -48.28 -3.59
CA LEU A 67 3.02 -48.82 -4.86
C LEU A 67 2.36 -47.77 -5.76
N TRP A 68 2.03 -46.58 -5.24
CA TRP A 68 1.43 -45.53 -6.05
C TRP A 68 2.42 -45.04 -7.09
N ARG A 69 2.03 -45.19 -8.36
CA ARG A 69 2.68 -44.53 -9.49
C ARG A 69 1.98 -43.20 -9.73
N GLU A 70 2.77 -42.17 -10.02
CA GLU A 70 2.24 -40.93 -10.55
C GLU A 70 1.60 -41.24 -11.92
N ASN A 71 0.28 -41.08 -11.99
CA ASN A 71 -0.42 -41.17 -13.26
C ASN A 71 -0.30 -39.79 -13.93
N PRO A 72 0.26 -39.67 -15.15
CA PRO A 72 0.27 -38.38 -15.84
C PRO A 72 -1.15 -37.82 -15.95
N ALA A 73 -1.28 -36.50 -15.93
CA ALA A 73 -2.57 -35.84 -16.02
C ALA A 73 -3.33 -36.35 -17.26
N ALA A 74 -4.52 -36.90 -17.04
CA ALA A 74 -5.36 -37.39 -18.12
C ALA A 74 -5.60 -36.25 -19.12
N THR A 75 -5.18 -36.47 -20.35
CA THR A 75 -5.37 -35.51 -21.44
C THR A 75 -6.66 -35.86 -22.16
N ALA A 76 -7.30 -34.93 -22.85
CA ALA A 76 -8.55 -35.18 -23.58
C ALA A 76 -8.51 -36.40 -24.54
N ALA A 77 -7.31 -36.81 -24.99
CA ALA A 77 -7.08 -37.97 -25.84
C ALA A 77 -7.02 -39.32 -25.09
N SER A 78 -6.85 -39.33 -23.76
CA SER A 78 -6.75 -40.56 -22.96
C SER A 78 -8.11 -41.07 -22.47
N LEU A 79 -9.20 -40.36 -22.78
CA LEU A 79 -10.57 -40.70 -22.38
C LEU A 79 -11.41 -41.07 -23.61
N PRO A 80 -12.30 -42.07 -23.50
CA PRO A 80 -13.25 -42.38 -24.56
C PRO A 80 -14.20 -41.19 -24.77
N LYS A 81 -14.68 -41.03 -26.02
CA LYS A 81 -15.46 -39.86 -26.44
C LYS A 81 -16.75 -39.67 -25.63
N ASP A 82 -17.34 -40.78 -25.19
CA ASP A 82 -18.57 -40.79 -24.40
C ASP A 82 -18.32 -40.23 -22.99
N GLU A 83 -17.26 -40.68 -22.30
CA GLU A 83 -16.85 -40.13 -21.00
C GLU A 83 -16.46 -38.65 -21.11
N TRP A 84 -15.74 -38.29 -22.17
CA TRP A 84 -15.40 -36.88 -22.40
C TRP A 84 -16.65 -36.01 -22.58
N SER A 85 -17.64 -36.50 -23.32
CA SER A 85 -18.91 -35.79 -23.52
C SER A 85 -19.69 -35.63 -22.21
N GLN A 86 -19.65 -36.65 -21.35
CA GLN A 86 -20.25 -36.60 -20.02
C GLN A 86 -19.57 -35.55 -19.14
N ILE A 87 -18.23 -35.56 -19.05
CA ILE A 87 -17.44 -34.59 -18.27
C ILE A 87 -17.74 -33.15 -18.74
N VAL A 88 -17.78 -32.92 -20.05
CA VAL A 88 -18.08 -31.59 -20.60
C VAL A 88 -19.52 -31.18 -20.29
N SER A 89 -20.47 -32.12 -20.30
CA SER A 89 -21.86 -31.83 -19.95
C SER A 89 -22.03 -31.48 -18.47
N GLU A 90 -21.39 -32.24 -17.58
CA GLU A 90 -21.40 -32.01 -16.13
C GLU A 90 -20.71 -30.68 -15.78
N MET A 91 -19.60 -30.36 -16.45
CA MET A 91 -18.91 -29.07 -16.28
C MET A 91 -19.78 -27.89 -16.70
N LYS A 92 -20.51 -28.00 -17.82
CA LYS A 92 -21.48 -26.97 -18.25
C LYS A 92 -22.64 -26.81 -17.27
N ILE A 93 -23.17 -27.93 -16.75
CA ILE A 93 -24.23 -27.90 -15.75
C ILE A 93 -23.75 -27.16 -14.49
N TRP A 94 -22.55 -27.50 -14.01
CA TRP A 94 -21.97 -26.85 -12.84
C TRP A 94 -21.69 -25.36 -13.05
N GLU A 95 -21.22 -24.96 -14.25
CA GLU A 95 -21.03 -23.55 -14.58
C GLU A 95 -22.34 -22.76 -14.50
N GLU A 96 -23.43 -23.29 -15.06
CA GLU A 96 -24.74 -22.65 -15.02
C GLU A 96 -25.32 -22.61 -13.59
N GLU A 97 -25.14 -23.66 -12.82
CA GLU A 97 -25.52 -23.69 -11.40
C GLU A 97 -24.72 -22.66 -10.58
N THR A 98 -23.42 -22.55 -10.84
CA THR A 98 -22.54 -21.57 -10.19
C THR A 98 -22.95 -20.15 -10.54
N LYS A 99 -23.21 -19.85 -11.82
CA LYS A 99 -23.72 -18.54 -12.26
C LYS A 99 -25.05 -18.20 -11.62
N LYS A 100 -25.96 -19.19 -11.51
CA LYS A 100 -27.26 -19.02 -10.86
C LYS A 100 -27.11 -18.73 -9.36
N SER A 101 -26.22 -19.46 -8.68
CA SER A 101 -25.90 -19.27 -7.27
C SER A 101 -25.28 -17.90 -7.01
N GLU A 102 -24.30 -17.50 -7.83
CA GLU A 102 -23.68 -16.17 -7.77
C GLU A 102 -24.71 -15.05 -8.05
N ALA A 103 -25.61 -15.24 -9.02
CA ALA A 103 -26.68 -14.29 -9.31
C ALA A 103 -27.72 -14.20 -8.18
N SER A 104 -27.86 -15.24 -7.38
CA SER A 104 -28.77 -15.28 -6.22
C SER A 104 -28.12 -14.57 -5.02
N LEU A 105 -26.84 -14.82 -4.78
CA LEU A 105 -26.03 -14.12 -3.77
C LEU A 105 -25.91 -12.63 -4.06
N LYS A 106 -25.69 -12.22 -5.32
CA LYS A 106 -25.62 -10.80 -5.71
C LYS A 106 -26.95 -10.03 -5.53
N ARG A 107 -28.08 -10.73 -5.43
CA ARG A 107 -29.40 -10.10 -5.19
C ARG A 107 -29.68 -9.82 -3.72
N HIS A 108 -28.96 -10.47 -2.82
CA HIS A 108 -28.99 -10.14 -1.40
C HIS A 108 -27.81 -9.21 -1.08
N PRO A 109 -28.05 -7.98 -0.62
CA PRO A 109 -27.03 -7.28 0.15
C PRO A 109 -26.83 -8.13 1.42
N VAL A 110 -25.73 -8.89 1.47
CA VAL A 110 -25.33 -9.57 2.71
C VAL A 110 -24.68 -8.53 3.60
N CYS A 111 -25.52 -7.76 4.30
CA CYS A 111 -25.16 -7.25 5.61
C CYS A 111 -25.94 -8.10 6.61
N ASP A 112 -25.36 -9.25 6.97
CA ASP A 112 -25.73 -9.90 8.23
C ASP A 112 -24.57 -9.61 9.18
N ASP A 113 -24.81 -8.67 10.11
CA ASP A 113 -23.86 -8.17 11.12
C ASP A 113 -23.44 -9.24 12.16
N SER A 114 -23.77 -10.52 11.94
CA SER A 114 -23.59 -11.59 12.92
C SER A 114 -22.47 -12.59 12.59
N ALA A 115 -21.80 -12.47 11.44
CA ALA A 115 -20.76 -13.42 11.04
C ALA A 115 -19.35 -12.91 11.38
N PRO A 116 -18.50 -13.69 12.08
CA PRO A 116 -17.13 -13.29 12.37
C PRO A 116 -16.29 -13.19 11.08
N PRO A 117 -15.26 -12.31 11.06
CA PRO A 117 -14.46 -12.06 9.86
C PRO A 117 -13.80 -13.34 9.33
N VAL A 118 -14.02 -13.63 8.05
CA VAL A 118 -13.43 -14.79 7.37
C VAL A 118 -11.91 -14.61 7.31
N ARG A 119 -11.20 -15.46 8.06
CA ARG A 119 -9.75 -15.42 8.19
C ARG A 119 -9.09 -15.78 6.86
N GLY A 120 -8.59 -14.78 6.12
CA GLY A 120 -7.61 -14.96 5.05
C GLY A 120 -8.05 -14.69 3.61
N SER A 121 -9.24 -14.12 3.37
CA SER A 121 -9.68 -13.79 2.01
C SER A 121 -8.99 -12.52 1.49
N LYS A 122 -7.85 -12.69 0.82
CA LYS A 122 -7.35 -11.70 -0.15
C LYS A 122 -8.48 -11.45 -1.14
N CYS A 123 -9.00 -10.23 -1.19
CA CYS A 123 -10.13 -9.85 -2.02
C CYS A 123 -9.81 -10.13 -3.50
N PHE A 124 -10.37 -11.20 -4.05
CA PHE A 124 -10.48 -11.41 -5.49
C PHE A 124 -11.93 -11.08 -5.87
N ILE A 125 -12.12 -9.98 -6.59
CA ILE A 125 -13.38 -9.69 -7.27
C ILE A 125 -13.23 -10.14 -8.74
N PRO A 126 -14.11 -11.02 -9.27
CA PRO A 126 -14.10 -11.40 -10.67
C PRO A 126 -14.42 -10.22 -11.59
N LEU A 127 -13.60 -10.06 -12.62
CA LEU A 127 -13.49 -8.89 -13.51
C LEU A 127 -14.68 -8.59 -14.43
N ASN A 128 -15.88 -9.15 -14.21
CA ASN A 128 -16.94 -9.13 -15.23
C ASN A 128 -18.29 -8.52 -14.82
N LYS A 129 -18.34 -7.73 -13.74
CA LYS A 129 -19.51 -6.86 -13.46
C LYS A 129 -19.08 -5.51 -12.87
N VAL A 130 -18.53 -4.63 -13.70
CA VAL A 130 -18.71 -3.19 -13.49
C VAL A 130 -19.97 -2.82 -14.27
N ASN A 131 -21.08 -2.72 -13.56
CA ASN A 131 -22.35 -2.29 -14.13
C ASN A 131 -22.29 -0.76 -14.28
N SER A 132 -22.38 -0.28 -15.51
CA SER A 132 -22.26 1.12 -15.93
C SER A 132 -23.45 2.01 -15.52
N LYS A 133 -23.98 1.88 -14.29
CA LYS A 133 -25.26 2.52 -13.91
C LYS A 133 -25.29 3.23 -12.55
N LEU A 134 -24.15 3.54 -11.94
CA LEU A 134 -24.10 4.36 -10.73
C LEU A 134 -23.09 5.51 -10.88
N ILE A 135 -23.19 6.26 -11.97
CA ILE A 135 -22.62 7.60 -12.08
C ILE A 135 -23.81 8.56 -12.01
N PRO A 136 -23.91 9.42 -10.98
CA PRO A 136 -24.85 10.55 -11.02
C PRO A 136 -24.54 11.43 -12.23
N GLU A 137 -25.56 11.71 -13.03
CA GLU A 137 -25.47 12.60 -14.20
C GLU A 137 -25.23 14.04 -13.75
N GLU A 138 -23.98 14.44 -13.53
CA GLU A 138 -23.51 15.80 -13.83
C GLU A 138 -22.09 15.75 -14.42
N GLU A 139 -21.84 16.61 -15.40
CA GLU A 139 -20.59 16.80 -16.17
C GLU A 139 -20.37 15.96 -17.44
N LYS A 140 -21.28 16.15 -18.41
CA LYS A 140 -20.96 16.14 -19.84
C LYS A 140 -20.16 17.39 -20.21
N ASN A 141 -18.83 17.40 -19.98
CA ASN A 141 -17.82 18.08 -20.80
C ASN A 141 -16.45 18.10 -20.10
N THR A 142 -15.72 16.99 -20.14
CA THR A 142 -14.27 17.05 -20.32
C THR A 142 -13.80 15.79 -21.04
N SER A 143 -13.62 15.91 -22.35
CA SER A 143 -12.81 14.99 -23.13
C SER A 143 -11.35 15.13 -22.70
N LYS A 144 -10.98 14.47 -21.59
CA LYS A 144 -9.61 14.13 -21.16
C LYS A 144 -9.69 13.47 -19.78
N CYS A 145 -9.83 12.14 -19.72
CA CYS A 145 -9.23 11.42 -18.61
C CYS A 145 -7.71 11.55 -18.80
N ALA A 146 -7.13 12.61 -18.23
CA ALA A 146 -5.70 12.71 -18.08
C ALA A 146 -5.28 11.55 -17.18
N PHE A 147 -4.54 10.59 -17.75
CA PHE A 147 -3.63 9.79 -16.94
C PHE A 147 -2.84 10.78 -16.06
N PRO A 148 -2.72 10.56 -14.74
CA PRO A 148 -1.87 11.41 -13.92
C PRO A 148 -0.49 11.48 -14.58
N PRO A 149 0.09 12.69 -14.73
CA PRO A 149 1.34 12.86 -15.42
C PRO A 149 2.43 12.10 -14.65
N GLU A 150 2.92 11.05 -15.30
CA GLU A 150 4.24 10.45 -15.11
C GLU A 150 4.57 9.94 -13.68
N TYR A 151 4.38 8.64 -13.47
CA TYR A 151 5.25 7.91 -12.53
C TYR A 151 6.60 7.64 -13.21
N PRO A 152 7.75 8.12 -12.67
CA PRO A 152 9.08 7.96 -13.28
C PRO A 152 9.64 6.53 -13.28
N GLY A 153 8.83 5.50 -13.04
CA GLY A 153 9.29 4.14 -12.76
C GLY A 153 9.06 3.08 -13.85
N CYS A 154 8.14 3.30 -14.81
CA CYS A 154 7.73 2.23 -15.73
C CYS A 154 8.04 2.48 -17.22
N MET A 155 8.28 3.73 -17.63
CA MET A 155 8.44 4.08 -19.06
C MET A 155 9.89 4.20 -19.54
N LYS A 156 10.81 3.38 -19.03
CA LYS A 156 12.19 3.28 -19.58
C LYS A 156 12.52 1.92 -20.19
N ALA A 157 11.51 1.16 -20.60
CA ALA A 157 11.70 -0.04 -21.42
C ALA A 157 11.26 0.26 -22.86
N GLU A 158 12.18 0.79 -23.65
CA GLU A 158 12.04 0.78 -25.11
C GLU A 158 12.24 -0.66 -25.59
N GLY A 159 11.15 -1.32 -25.95
CA GLY A 159 11.17 -2.62 -26.60
C GLY A 159 10.02 -3.52 -26.13
N HIS A 160 9.35 -4.16 -27.08
CA HIS A 160 8.29 -5.16 -26.92
C HIS A 160 6.86 -4.60 -26.73
N ALA A 161 6.13 -4.45 -27.84
CA ALA A 161 4.70 -4.18 -27.87
C ALA A 161 3.85 -5.20 -27.07
N ALA A 162 4.33 -6.45 -26.93
CA ALA A 162 3.72 -7.47 -26.07
C ALA A 162 3.87 -7.16 -24.56
N CYS A 163 4.97 -6.52 -24.17
CA CYS A 163 5.22 -6.11 -22.78
C CYS A 163 4.34 -4.91 -22.38
N LYS A 164 4.00 -4.04 -23.34
CA LYS A 164 3.03 -2.94 -23.10
C LYS A 164 1.64 -3.46 -22.72
N GLY A 165 1.13 -4.50 -23.40
CA GLY A 165 -0.18 -5.08 -23.08
C GLY A 165 -0.24 -5.71 -21.68
N LEU A 166 0.80 -6.45 -21.30
CA LEU A 166 0.89 -7.06 -19.97
C LEU A 166 1.08 -6.01 -18.86
N CYS A 167 1.86 -4.95 -19.12
CA CYS A 167 2.03 -3.82 -18.21
C CYS A 167 0.73 -3.01 -18.04
N LEU A 168 -0.03 -2.80 -19.11
CA LEU A 168 -1.33 -2.09 -19.05
C LEU A 168 -2.35 -2.88 -18.23
N ALA A 169 -2.49 -4.19 -18.47
CA ALA A 169 -3.39 -5.05 -17.69
C ALA A 169 -3.01 -5.09 -16.21
N LEU A 170 -1.70 -5.14 -15.90
CA LEU A 170 -1.23 -5.10 -14.51
C LEU A 170 -1.48 -3.73 -13.86
N CYS A 171 -1.38 -2.64 -14.62
CA CYS A 171 -1.67 -1.30 -14.14
C CYS A 171 -3.17 -1.09 -13.89
N GLU A 172 -4.02 -1.60 -14.78
CA GLU A 172 -5.48 -1.62 -14.61
C GLU A 172 -5.89 -2.43 -13.38
N GLN A 173 -5.29 -3.60 -13.17
CA GLN A 173 -5.56 -4.41 -11.99
C GLN A 173 -5.19 -3.70 -10.68
N LYS A 174 -4.04 -3.02 -10.65
CA LYS A 174 -3.62 -2.23 -9.49
C LYS A 174 -4.55 -1.05 -9.22
N LEU A 175 -4.98 -0.36 -10.27
CA LEU A 175 -5.94 0.74 -10.16
C LEU A 175 -7.28 0.25 -9.58
N LEU A 176 -7.81 -0.86 -10.08
CA LEU A 176 -9.04 -1.44 -9.56
C LEU A 176 -8.91 -1.86 -8.08
N LEU A 177 -7.78 -2.47 -7.70
CA LEU A 177 -7.53 -2.85 -6.31
C LEU A 177 -7.43 -1.62 -5.40
N ALA A 178 -6.71 -0.58 -5.82
CA ALA A 178 -6.58 0.66 -5.08
C ALA A 178 -7.94 1.34 -4.87
N ASN A 179 -8.77 1.41 -5.92
CA ASN A 179 -10.12 1.98 -5.84
C ASN A 179 -11.02 1.16 -4.90
N CYS A 180 -10.96 -0.17 -4.95
CA CYS A 180 -11.75 -1.01 -4.05
C CYS A 180 -11.38 -0.79 -2.57
N GLU A 181 -10.09 -0.64 -2.26
CA GLU A 181 -9.65 -0.30 -0.89
C GLU A 181 -10.05 1.13 -0.49
N GLN A 182 -10.08 2.07 -1.45
CA GLN A 182 -10.59 3.42 -1.22
C GLN A 182 -12.10 3.40 -0.90
N ASP A 183 -12.90 2.68 -1.69
CA ASP A 183 -14.36 2.57 -1.48
C ASP A 183 -14.70 2.00 -0.10
N LYS A 184 -13.91 1.02 0.38
CA LYS A 184 -14.02 0.50 1.76
C LYS A 184 -13.67 1.55 2.80
N GLY A 185 -12.65 2.36 2.54
CA GLY A 185 -12.29 3.50 3.38
C GLY A 185 -13.43 4.52 3.46
N ASP A 186 -14.07 4.83 2.33
CA ASP A 186 -15.17 5.79 2.23
C ASP A 186 -16.45 5.28 2.92
N GLU A 187 -16.71 3.97 2.87
CA GLU A 187 -17.79 3.35 3.65
C GLU A 187 -17.50 3.42 5.15
N ALA A 188 -16.29 3.03 5.58
CA ALA A 188 -15.88 3.15 6.97
C ALA A 188 -15.97 4.59 7.49
N PHE A 189 -15.55 5.57 6.66
CA PHE A 189 -15.66 6.99 6.96
C PHE A 189 -17.12 7.44 7.15
N ARG A 190 -18.04 6.97 6.29
CA ARG A 190 -19.49 7.24 6.43
C ARG A 190 -20.06 6.62 7.71
N THR A 191 -19.58 5.46 8.12
CA THR A 191 -19.93 4.83 9.41
C THR A 191 -19.25 5.47 10.62
N LYS A 192 -18.41 6.49 10.41
CA LYS A 192 -17.58 7.18 11.43
C LYS A 192 -16.53 6.31 12.09
N ASP A 193 -16.21 5.15 11.51
CA ASP A 193 -15.04 4.37 11.90
C ASP A 193 -13.80 4.93 11.19
N PHE A 194 -13.24 5.98 11.79
CA PHE A 194 -12.10 6.68 11.21
C PHE A 194 -10.80 5.89 11.30
N GLU A 195 -10.67 4.96 12.26
CA GLU A 195 -9.48 4.10 12.37
C GLU A 195 -9.43 3.09 11.23
N GLU A 196 -10.55 2.41 10.98
CA GLU A 196 -10.65 1.48 9.85
C GLU A 196 -10.55 2.22 8.51
N ALA A 197 -11.17 3.41 8.38
CA ALA A 197 -11.03 4.25 7.19
C ALA A 197 -9.55 4.58 6.90
N ALA A 198 -8.81 5.08 7.89
CA ALA A 198 -7.39 5.42 7.74
C ALA A 198 -6.53 4.20 7.38
N ALA A 199 -6.88 3.00 7.88
CA ALA A 199 -6.20 1.75 7.55
C ALA A 199 -6.48 1.32 6.09
N ASN A 200 -7.73 1.39 5.63
CA ASN A 200 -8.10 1.06 4.26
C ASN A 200 -7.50 2.04 3.25
N TYR A 201 -7.48 3.34 3.54
CA TYR A 201 -6.74 4.31 2.72
C TYR A 201 -5.24 4.03 2.68
N SER A 202 -4.63 3.62 3.80
CA SER A 202 -3.20 3.21 3.81
C SER A 202 -2.95 2.03 2.86
N ARG A 203 -3.87 1.05 2.82
CA ARG A 203 -3.78 -0.08 1.88
C ARG A 203 -3.92 0.39 0.44
N SER A 204 -4.86 1.28 0.14
CA SER A 204 -5.03 1.87 -1.19
C SER A 204 -3.75 2.59 -1.65
N ILE A 205 -3.19 3.47 -0.80
CA ILE A 205 -1.94 4.20 -1.06
C ILE A 205 -0.76 3.24 -1.30
N SER A 206 -0.69 2.13 -0.57
CA SER A 206 0.37 1.13 -0.77
C SER A 206 0.35 0.46 -2.14
N VAL A 207 -0.82 0.43 -2.79
CA VAL A 207 -1.01 -0.11 -4.13
C VAL A 207 -0.77 0.97 -5.18
N LEU A 208 -1.45 2.11 -5.02
CA LEU A 208 -1.37 3.26 -5.90
C LEU A 208 -1.49 4.56 -5.09
N PRO A 209 -0.39 5.29 -4.87
CA PRO A 209 -0.44 6.59 -4.22
C PRO A 209 -1.16 7.62 -5.11
N SER A 210 -2.18 8.27 -4.56
CA SER A 210 -3.02 9.27 -5.22
C SER A 210 -3.35 10.42 -4.28
N VAL A 211 -3.40 11.65 -4.81
CA VAL A 211 -3.70 12.85 -4.03
C VAL A 211 -5.07 12.77 -3.37
N ALA A 212 -6.08 12.23 -4.07
CA ALA A 212 -7.42 12.06 -3.52
C ALA A 212 -7.43 11.12 -2.30
N THR A 213 -6.72 10.00 -2.38
CA THR A 213 -6.64 9.02 -1.29
C THR A 213 -5.88 9.57 -0.08
N TYR A 214 -4.81 10.35 -0.30
CA TYR A 214 -4.13 11.07 0.79
C TYR A 214 -5.03 12.13 1.43
N GLN A 215 -5.86 12.83 0.64
CA GLN A 215 -6.82 13.80 1.16
C GLN A 215 -7.83 13.13 2.11
N SER A 216 -8.52 12.09 1.66
CA SER A 216 -9.48 11.35 2.48
C SER A 216 -8.83 10.72 3.71
N GLN A 217 -7.58 10.26 3.60
CA GLN A 217 -6.82 9.78 4.73
C GLN A 217 -6.50 10.89 5.75
N ALA A 218 -6.08 12.07 5.28
CA ALA A 218 -5.80 13.21 6.13
C ALA A 218 -7.05 13.64 6.90
N GLU A 219 -8.20 13.70 6.22
CA GLU A 219 -9.50 13.98 6.84
C GLU A 219 -9.86 12.94 7.92
N ALA A 220 -9.66 11.65 7.66
CA ALA A 220 -9.88 10.61 8.66
C ALA A 220 -8.95 10.77 9.88
N LYS A 221 -7.67 11.08 9.66
CA LYS A 221 -6.68 11.31 10.72
C LYS A 221 -6.95 12.59 11.52
N ILE A 222 -7.49 13.64 10.89
CA ILE A 222 -7.98 14.86 11.54
C ILE A 222 -9.11 14.52 12.50
N ASN A 223 -10.09 13.72 12.07
CA ASN A 223 -11.19 13.27 12.95
C ASN A 223 -10.68 12.42 14.14
N LEU A 224 -9.59 11.66 13.96
CA LEU A 224 -8.90 10.93 15.02
C LEU A 224 -7.97 11.80 15.90
N LYS A 225 -7.85 13.10 15.62
CA LYS A 225 -6.92 14.03 16.28
C LYS A 225 -5.44 13.66 16.11
N HIS A 226 -5.10 12.91 15.07
CA HIS A 226 -3.72 12.54 14.72
C HIS A 226 -3.07 13.61 13.81
N TRP A 227 -2.97 14.84 14.31
CA TRP A 227 -2.57 16.03 13.54
C TRP A 227 -1.21 15.87 12.83
N HIS A 228 -0.19 15.36 13.53
CA HIS A 228 1.14 15.16 12.92
C HIS A 228 1.14 14.17 11.77
N ARG A 229 0.30 13.12 11.83
CA ARG A 229 0.18 12.15 10.75
C ARG A 229 -0.60 12.72 9.57
N ALA A 230 -1.64 13.53 9.83
CA ALA A 230 -2.37 14.25 8.78
C ALA A 230 -1.48 15.29 8.08
N MET A 231 -0.61 15.98 8.81
CA MET A 231 0.38 16.91 8.26
C MET A 231 1.32 16.21 7.25
N ALA A 232 1.80 15.01 7.59
CA ALA A 232 2.63 14.22 6.68
C ALA A 232 1.90 13.87 5.37
N ASP A 233 0.62 13.49 5.45
CA ASP A 233 -0.18 13.22 4.24
C ASP A 233 -0.36 14.48 3.38
N CYS A 234 -0.62 15.64 4.00
CA CYS A 234 -0.72 16.91 3.30
C CYS A 234 0.60 17.28 2.59
N GLN A 235 1.75 17.00 3.23
CA GLN A 235 3.06 17.18 2.61
C GLN A 235 3.27 16.24 1.43
N HIS A 236 2.83 14.97 1.52
CA HIS A 236 2.88 14.04 0.40
C HIS A 236 1.99 14.49 -0.77
N MET A 237 0.80 15.03 -0.51
CA MET A 237 -0.05 15.61 -1.55
C MET A 237 0.66 16.75 -2.30
N LEU A 238 1.33 17.65 -1.57
CA LEU A 238 2.09 18.76 -2.16
C LEU A 238 3.37 18.28 -2.88
N GLN A 239 3.95 17.16 -2.49
CA GLN A 239 5.07 16.54 -3.21
C GLN A 239 4.62 15.96 -4.56
N LEU A 240 3.43 15.35 -4.59
CA LEU A 240 2.83 14.83 -5.83
C LEU A 240 2.38 15.98 -6.74
N GLU A 241 1.72 16.99 -6.17
CA GLU A 241 1.19 18.13 -6.89
C GLU A 241 1.51 19.45 -6.16
N PRO A 242 2.63 20.12 -6.49
CA PRO A 242 3.14 21.31 -5.79
C PRO A 242 2.24 22.56 -5.79
N GLY A 243 1.09 22.52 -6.46
CA GLY A 243 0.11 23.61 -6.51
C GLY A 243 -1.32 23.15 -6.22
N ASN A 244 -1.50 21.98 -5.60
CA ASN A 244 -2.83 21.47 -5.31
C ASN A 244 -3.48 22.28 -4.17
N LYS A 245 -4.62 22.91 -4.47
CA LYS A 245 -5.38 23.76 -3.55
C LYS A 245 -6.02 22.95 -2.42
N ASN A 246 -6.50 21.74 -2.70
CA ASN A 246 -7.06 20.84 -1.68
C ASN A 246 -5.99 20.43 -0.66
N ALA A 247 -4.75 20.22 -1.11
CA ALA A 247 -3.62 19.94 -0.23
C ALA A 247 -3.32 21.11 0.72
N LEU A 248 -3.35 22.35 0.20
CA LEU A 248 -3.19 23.56 1.02
C LEU A 248 -4.36 23.77 1.99
N LEU A 249 -5.59 23.51 1.56
CA LEU A 249 -6.79 23.58 2.43
C LEU A 249 -6.74 22.55 3.55
N CYS A 250 -6.40 21.30 3.23
CA CYS A 250 -6.22 20.25 4.24
C CYS A 250 -5.10 20.63 5.22
N ARG A 251 -3.97 21.14 4.73
CA ARG A 251 -2.86 21.55 5.58
C ARG A 251 -3.24 22.70 6.51
N ALA A 252 -3.98 23.69 6.00
CA ALA A 252 -4.51 24.79 6.79
C ALA A 252 -5.45 24.28 7.90
N ALA A 253 -6.34 23.32 7.61
CA ALA A 253 -7.20 22.71 8.62
C ALA A 253 -6.41 21.96 9.70
N VAL A 254 -5.32 21.28 9.33
CA VAL A 254 -4.42 20.65 10.32
C VAL A 254 -3.73 21.69 11.19
N TYR A 255 -3.24 22.79 10.61
CA TYR A 255 -2.62 23.89 11.37
C TYR A 255 -3.60 24.57 12.32
N ASP A 256 -4.86 24.73 11.91
CA ASP A 256 -5.94 25.27 12.74
C ASP A 256 -6.11 24.40 14.00
N HIS A 257 -6.18 23.07 13.84
CA HIS A 257 -6.24 22.14 14.96
C HIS A 257 -4.96 22.06 15.82
N MET A 258 -3.81 22.49 15.29
CA MET A 258 -2.54 22.59 16.03
C MET A 258 -2.35 23.95 16.72
N GLY A 259 -3.22 24.94 16.46
CA GLY A 259 -3.09 26.31 16.96
C GLY A 259 -2.08 27.17 16.19
N GLU A 260 -1.59 26.70 15.04
CA GLU A 260 -0.65 27.43 14.18
C GLU A 260 -1.40 28.32 13.17
N PHE A 261 -2.26 29.21 13.68
CA PHE A 261 -3.16 30.04 12.86
C PHE A 261 -2.43 30.93 11.85
N GLN A 262 -1.21 31.36 12.15
CA GLN A 262 -0.41 32.17 11.23
C GLN A 262 -0.08 31.38 9.95
N MET A 263 0.38 30.13 10.10
CA MET A 263 0.69 29.24 8.97
C MET A 263 -0.59 28.86 8.20
N ALA A 264 -1.69 28.58 8.91
CA ALA A 264 -2.99 28.33 8.29
C ALA A 264 -3.45 29.52 7.40
N SER A 265 -3.29 30.75 7.91
CA SER A 265 -3.68 31.96 7.18
C SER A 265 -2.85 32.21 5.92
N GLU A 266 -1.59 31.78 5.91
CA GLU A 266 -0.70 31.90 4.75
C GLU A 266 -1.12 30.93 3.64
N ASP A 267 -1.41 29.67 4.01
CA ASP A 267 -1.92 28.66 3.08
C ASP A 267 -3.29 29.04 2.52
N LEU A 268 -4.20 29.51 3.36
CA LEU A 268 -5.53 29.99 2.91
C LEU A 268 -5.42 31.21 1.99
N ARG A 269 -4.50 32.15 2.28
CA ARG A 269 -4.25 33.29 1.39
C ARG A 269 -3.69 32.85 0.04
N ALA A 270 -2.82 31.84 0.01
CA ALA A 270 -2.32 31.27 -1.24
C ALA A 270 -3.46 30.66 -2.07
N VAL A 271 -4.37 29.91 -1.44
CA VAL A 271 -5.55 29.34 -2.12
C VAL A 271 -6.46 30.46 -2.65
N LEU A 272 -6.76 31.49 -1.85
CA LEU A 272 -7.63 32.60 -2.25
C LEU A 272 -7.02 33.50 -3.33
N LYS A 273 -5.68 33.54 -3.44
CA LYS A 273 -4.99 34.27 -4.52
C LYS A 273 -5.25 33.60 -5.88
N ASP A 274 -5.30 32.28 -5.90
CA ASP A 274 -5.52 31.50 -7.12
C ASP A 274 -7.02 31.27 -7.40
N GLU A 275 -7.82 31.07 -6.35
CA GLU A 275 -9.28 30.91 -6.39
C GLU A 275 -9.97 31.87 -5.41
N PRO A 276 -10.24 33.11 -5.83
CA PRO A 276 -10.89 34.10 -4.96
C PRO A 276 -12.35 33.75 -4.60
N ALA A 277 -12.98 32.82 -5.33
CA ALA A 277 -14.36 32.38 -5.11
C ALA A 277 -14.46 31.06 -4.32
N ASN A 278 -13.35 30.53 -3.78
CA ASN A 278 -13.38 29.27 -3.04
C ASN A 278 -14.06 29.47 -1.66
N ALA A 279 -15.29 28.94 -1.52
CA ALA A 279 -16.09 29.07 -0.32
C ALA A 279 -15.47 28.39 0.91
N ALA A 280 -14.75 27.27 0.73
CA ALA A 280 -14.11 26.58 1.85
C ALA A 280 -12.96 27.44 2.40
N ALA A 281 -12.14 28.02 1.52
CA ALA A 281 -11.03 28.88 1.91
C ALA A 281 -11.50 30.15 2.63
N THR A 282 -12.58 30.79 2.18
CA THR A 282 -13.11 32.00 2.82
C THR A 282 -13.71 31.70 4.19
N VAL A 283 -14.45 30.61 4.34
CA VAL A 283 -15.01 30.16 5.62
C VAL A 283 -13.91 29.86 6.63
N SER A 284 -12.92 29.05 6.24
CA SER A 284 -11.77 28.73 7.10
C SER A 284 -10.93 29.95 7.46
N MET A 285 -10.84 30.95 6.57
CA MET A 285 -10.16 32.20 6.87
C MET A 285 -10.92 33.04 7.90
N SER A 286 -12.26 33.12 7.77
CA SER A 286 -13.08 33.84 8.75
C SER A 286 -13.02 33.21 10.15
N SER A 287 -13.10 31.89 10.26
CA SER A 287 -13.01 31.20 11.55
C SER A 287 -11.65 31.40 12.22
N ALA A 288 -10.55 31.34 11.46
CA ALA A 288 -9.20 31.57 11.98
C ALA A 288 -9.00 33.02 12.49
N PHE A 289 -9.70 34.00 11.94
CA PHE A 289 -9.64 35.39 12.42
C PHE A 289 -10.48 35.63 13.68
N ASP A 290 -11.67 35.04 13.77
CA ASP A 290 -12.56 35.19 14.92
C ASP A 290 -11.91 34.61 16.20
N GLU A 291 -11.20 33.49 16.08
CA GLU A 291 -10.47 32.88 17.22
C GLU A 291 -9.26 33.73 17.66
N LYS A 292 -8.57 34.38 16.71
CA LYS A 292 -7.47 35.32 17.01
C LYS A 292 -7.93 36.62 17.70
N VAL A 293 -9.22 36.98 17.60
CA VAL A 293 -9.80 38.10 18.36
C VAL A 293 -10.06 37.72 19.82
N SER A 294 -10.27 36.43 20.11
CA SER A 294 -10.43 35.90 21.46
C SER A 294 -9.11 35.82 22.24
N GLU A 295 -7.99 35.49 21.57
CA GLU A 295 -6.68 35.33 22.23
C GLU A 295 -5.83 36.61 22.34
N ARG A 296 -6.29 37.77 21.85
CA ARG A 296 -5.55 39.03 22.04
C ARG A 296 -5.62 39.49 23.51
N PRO A 297 -4.50 39.54 24.25
CA PRO A 297 -4.49 40.25 25.53
C PRO A 297 -4.62 41.76 25.28
N PRO A 298 -5.27 42.53 26.17
CA PRO A 298 -5.36 43.97 26.02
C PRO A 298 -3.99 44.62 26.20
N ASP A 299 -3.61 45.42 25.20
CA ASP A 299 -2.65 46.54 25.22
C ASP A 299 -1.25 46.31 25.80
N GLN A 300 -0.25 46.32 24.90
CA GLN A 300 0.92 47.16 25.12
C GLN A 300 0.75 48.46 24.32
N GLN A 301 -0.12 49.33 24.83
CA GLN A 301 0.07 50.75 24.63
C GLN A 301 1.38 51.10 25.32
N HIS A 302 2.43 51.37 24.53
CA HIS A 302 3.55 52.13 25.04
C HIS A 302 2.98 53.48 25.50
N ASP A 303 2.76 53.61 26.81
CA ASP A 303 2.46 54.84 27.54
C ASP A 303 3.60 55.83 27.24
N SER A 304 3.44 56.57 26.14
CA SER A 304 4.25 57.75 25.84
C SER A 304 3.79 58.82 26.83
N ARG A 305 4.29 58.69 28.05
CA ARG A 305 3.99 59.60 29.15
C ARG A 305 4.49 60.99 28.77
N ARG A 306 3.56 61.80 28.29
CA ARG A 306 3.73 63.19 27.87
C ARG A 306 4.06 64.03 29.09
N LEU A 307 5.33 64.35 29.29
CA LEU A 307 5.76 65.30 30.33
C LEU A 307 5.57 66.73 29.78
N PHE A 308 4.66 67.48 30.40
CA PHE A 308 4.57 68.94 30.28
C PHE A 308 5.29 69.61 31.46
N ILE A 309 5.96 70.71 31.14
CA ILE A 309 7.08 71.38 31.81
C ILE A 309 6.65 72.17 33.06
N HIS A 310 7.56 72.33 34.03
CA HIS A 310 7.56 73.51 34.91
C HIS A 310 8.94 74.17 34.88
N GLU A 311 8.97 75.43 34.45
CA GLU A 311 10.13 76.31 34.53
C GLU A 311 10.33 76.79 35.97
N ALA A 312 11.58 76.89 36.42
CA ALA A 312 12.02 77.88 37.40
C ALA A 312 13.56 77.94 37.47
N GLY A 313 14.11 79.09 37.08
CA GLY A 313 15.21 79.78 37.77
C GLY A 313 16.64 79.32 37.50
N ASP A 314 17.24 79.96 36.50
CA ASP A 314 18.51 80.71 36.54
C ASP A 314 19.72 80.10 37.29
N GLU A 315 20.84 79.91 36.56
CA GLU A 315 22.01 80.80 36.65
C GLU A 315 23.20 80.21 35.86
N GLU A 316 23.71 81.06 34.95
CA GLU A 316 25.07 81.15 34.44
C GLU A 316 25.68 80.08 33.51
N GLY A 317 26.29 80.57 32.41
CA GLY A 317 27.55 79.98 31.98
C GLY A 317 27.85 79.80 30.48
N ASN A 318 27.33 80.67 29.61
CA ASN A 318 27.98 81.22 28.39
C ASN A 318 28.87 80.35 27.44
N SER A 319 28.64 80.64 26.15
CA SER A 319 29.51 80.55 24.96
C SER A 319 29.54 79.20 24.23
N SER A 320 28.98 79.02 23.03
CA SER A 320 29.09 79.70 21.72
C SER A 320 29.91 78.86 20.73
N GLN A 321 29.35 78.73 19.51
CA GLN A 321 29.97 78.39 18.22
C GLN A 321 30.02 76.91 17.75
N GLU A 322 28.98 76.55 16.98
CA GLU A 322 29.03 76.40 15.51
C GLU A 322 30.24 75.68 14.87
N LYS A 323 30.01 74.47 14.31
CA LYS A 323 30.21 74.10 12.89
C LYS A 323 30.18 72.55 12.67
N GLN A 324 29.35 72.10 11.74
CA GLN A 324 29.51 70.83 11.00
C GLN A 324 30.57 71.00 9.89
N PRO A 325 30.87 70.02 9.01
CA PRO A 325 30.99 68.54 9.09
C PRO A 325 32.39 68.08 8.59
N THR A 326 32.70 66.77 8.54
CA THR A 326 33.48 66.08 7.46
C THR A 326 33.89 64.64 7.82
N GLY A 327 33.82 63.74 6.82
CA GLY A 327 34.67 62.55 6.63
C GLY A 327 34.15 61.23 7.22
N GLU A 328 33.45 60.37 6.49
CA GLU A 328 33.94 59.30 5.57
C GLU A 328 34.48 58.00 6.22
N SER A 329 33.79 56.90 5.86
CA SER A 329 34.29 55.55 5.51
C SER A 329 35.05 54.69 6.55
N ALA A 330 34.44 53.56 6.93
CA ALA A 330 35.12 52.25 6.96
C ALA A 330 34.12 51.08 7.18
N ALA A 331 34.12 50.13 6.26
CA ALA A 331 33.70 48.74 6.42
C ALA A 331 34.91 47.85 6.01
N PRO A 332 34.82 46.51 6.00
CA PRO A 332 34.48 45.56 7.08
C PRO A 332 35.67 44.58 7.31
N GLN A 333 35.61 43.69 8.31
CA GLN A 333 36.48 42.50 8.34
C GLN A 333 35.72 41.20 8.62
N GLN A 334 35.94 40.27 7.69
CA GLN A 334 35.52 38.88 7.65
C GLN A 334 36.11 38.06 8.80
N LYS A 335 35.36 37.09 9.31
CA LYS A 335 35.93 35.89 9.95
C LYS A 335 35.66 34.67 9.09
N VAL A 336 36.70 33.87 9.01
CA VAL A 336 37.01 32.86 8.01
C VAL A 336 36.36 31.52 8.36
N PHE A 337 35.87 30.82 7.34
CA PHE A 337 35.48 29.41 7.39
C PHE A 337 36.71 28.51 7.64
N SER A 338 36.52 27.44 8.42
CA SER A 338 37.38 26.26 8.34
C SER A 338 36.52 25.01 8.12
N SER A 339 36.85 24.30 7.04
CA SER A 339 36.31 22.99 6.66
C SER A 339 36.96 21.90 7.49
N LEU A 340 36.18 20.93 7.97
CA LEU A 340 36.70 19.60 8.26
C LEU A 340 35.71 18.51 7.81
N LYS A 341 36.24 17.65 6.94
CA LYS A 341 35.67 16.42 6.41
C LYS A 341 35.44 15.42 7.55
N LEU A 342 34.30 14.72 7.53
CA LEU A 342 34.16 13.42 8.20
C LEU A 342 33.88 12.36 7.14
N VAL A 343 34.72 11.32 7.19
CA VAL A 343 34.73 10.13 6.33
C VAL A 343 33.96 9.03 7.05
N CYS A 344 33.16 8.27 6.28
CA CYS A 344 32.51 7.03 6.71
C CYS A 344 33.54 5.97 7.12
N LEU A 345 33.25 5.27 8.21
CA LEU A 345 33.75 3.92 8.51
C LEU A 345 32.58 2.95 8.50
#